data_AF-A0A523D1K5-F1
#
_entry.id   AF-A0A523D1K5-F1
#
_cell.length_a   1.000
_cell.length_b   1.000
_cell.length_c   1.000
_cell.angle_alpha   90.00
_cell.angle_beta   90.00
_cell.angle_gamma   90.00
#
_symmetry.space_group_name_H-M   'P 1'
#
loop_
_entity.id
_entity.type
_entity.pdbx_description
1 polymer ?
#
loop_
_entity_poly.entity_id
_entity_poly.type
_entity_poly.pdbx_seq_one_letter_code
_entity_poly.pdbx_strand_id
1 'polypeptide(L)'
;MNSISQLNHEGEFQRAWADPSNTRIELPPVDVNRVLAEHYGTGEPLTFTRTMLWDMEVRKAWRPDRYIPSVVQEGSAKSWGQGSAADGTESF
;
A
#
# COMPACT_ATOMS: atom_id res chain seq x y z
N MET A 1 9.39 -23.20 -27.99
CA MET A 1 8.26 -22.84 -27.12
C MET A 1 8.71 -23.07 -25.68
N ASN A 2 9.24 -22.04 -25.02
CA ASN A 2 9.63 -22.16 -23.61
C ASN A 2 8.36 -21.98 -22.76
N SER A 3 7.91 -23.06 -22.14
CA SER A 3 6.91 -23.00 -21.08
C SER A 3 7.41 -22.04 -20.01
N ILE A 4 6.63 -21.01 -19.72
CA ILE A 4 6.74 -20.25 -18.47
C ILE A 4 6.41 -21.26 -17.37
N SER A 5 7.41 -22.01 -16.92
CA SER A 5 7.31 -22.83 -15.71
C SER A 5 6.74 -21.92 -14.63
N GLN A 6 5.63 -22.34 -14.00
CA GLN A 6 5.06 -21.66 -12.84
C GLN A 6 6.18 -21.34 -11.85
N LEU A 7 6.59 -20.08 -11.79
CA LEU A 7 7.58 -19.62 -10.84
C LEU A 7 6.95 -19.77 -9.45
N ASN A 8 7.53 -20.65 -8.64
CA ASN A 8 7.18 -20.72 -7.22
C ASN A 8 7.76 -19.50 -6.52
N HIS A 9 7.06 -18.38 -6.60
CA HIS A 9 7.50 -17.10 -6.02
C HIS A 9 7.76 -17.20 -4.52
N GLU A 10 6.95 -17.98 -3.80
CA GLU A 10 7.16 -18.23 -2.37
C GLU A 10 8.49 -18.96 -2.14
N GLY A 11 8.75 -20.04 -2.89
CA GLY A 11 9.99 -20.81 -2.75
C GLY A 11 11.24 -19.99 -3.09
N GLU A 12 11.16 -19.16 -4.13
CA GLU A 12 12.22 -18.23 -4.52
C GLU A 12 12.50 -17.18 -3.43
N PHE A 13 11.43 -16.59 -2.88
CA PHE A 13 11.54 -15.66 -1.77
C PHE A 13 12.18 -16.32 -0.54
N GLN A 14 11.69 -17.49 -0.12
CA GLN A 14 12.22 -18.19 1.05
C GLN A 14 13.69 -18.58 0.88
N ARG A 15 14.08 -19.03 -0.32
CA ARG A 15 15.48 -19.32 -0.64
C ARG A 15 16.36 -18.08 -0.50
N ALA A 16 15.95 -16.96 -1.08
CA ALA A 16 16.69 -15.70 -0.98
C ALA A 16 16.74 -15.17 0.47
N TRP A 17 15.64 -15.32 1.20
CA TRP A 17 15.49 -14.86 2.59
C TRP A 17 16.35 -15.65 3.60
N ALA A 18 16.54 -16.95 3.34
CA ALA A 18 17.35 -17.82 4.18
C ALA A 18 18.85 -17.79 3.86
N ASP A 19 19.24 -17.22 2.71
CA ASP A 19 20.64 -17.12 2.30
C ASP A 19 21.39 -16.12 3.19
N PRO A 20 22.42 -16.56 3.94
CA PRO A 20 23.18 -15.68 4.84
C PRO A 20 24.05 -14.65 4.10
N SER A 21 24.26 -14.79 2.79
CA SER A 21 24.92 -13.78 1.97
C SER A 21 24.02 -12.58 1.65
N ASN A 22 22.71 -12.73 1.81
CA ASN A 22 21.74 -11.65 1.66
C ASN A 22 21.53 -10.91 2.99
N THR A 23 21.30 -9.60 2.90
CA THR A 23 20.93 -8.81 4.08
C THR A 23 19.45 -9.06 4.41
N ARG A 24 19.19 -9.86 5.44
CA ARG A 24 17.85 -9.99 6.03
C ARG A 24 17.59 -8.85 6.99
N ILE A 25 16.44 -8.20 6.84
CA ILE A 25 15.92 -7.23 7.81
C ILE A 25 14.53 -7.68 8.28
N GLU A 26 14.39 -7.89 9.58
CA GLU A 26 13.10 -8.16 10.21
C GLU A 26 12.77 -7.00 11.13
N LEU A 27 11.65 -6.35 10.89
CA LEU A 27 11.16 -5.28 11.74
C LEU A 27 10.31 -5.90 12.85
N PRO A 28 10.49 -5.48 14.12
CA PRO A 28 9.62 -5.94 15.19
C PRO A 28 8.17 -5.54 14.89
N PRO A 29 7.19 -6.36 15.33
CA PRO A 29 5.78 -5.98 15.18
C PRO A 29 5.51 -4.60 15.79
N VAL A 30 4.91 -3.72 14.98
CA VAL A 30 4.55 -2.36 15.40
C VAL A 30 3.07 -2.32 15.75
N ASP A 31 2.74 -1.73 16.89
CA ASP A 31 1.37 -1.35 17.19
C ASP A 31 0.96 -0.13 16.34
N VAL A 32 0.37 -0.43 15.19
CA VAL A 32 -0.01 0.57 14.19
C VAL A 32 -1.03 1.56 14.75
N ASN A 33 -1.99 1.11 15.55
CA ASN A 33 -3.02 1.99 16.10
C ASN A 33 -2.43 2.96 17.11
N ARG A 34 -1.50 2.49 17.96
CA ARG A 34 -0.77 3.38 18.87
C ARG A 34 0.03 4.43 18.12
N VAL A 35 0.81 4.03 17.12
CA VAL A 35 1.63 4.97 16.33
C VAL A 35 0.76 6.00 15.60
N LEU A 36 -0.35 5.57 14.99
CA LEU A 36 -1.24 6.50 14.29
C LEU A 36 -1.90 7.50 15.26
N ALA A 37 -2.28 7.08 16.47
CA ALA A 37 -2.85 7.97 17.48
C ALA A 37 -1.86 9.04 17.97
N GLU A 38 -0.55 8.78 17.93
CA GLU A 38 0.50 9.75 18.28
C GLU A 38 0.64 10.87 17.22
N HIS A 39 0.26 10.62 15.97
CA HIS A 39 0.50 11.52 14.84
C HIS A 39 -0.77 12.11 14.22
N TYR A 40 -1.93 11.48 14.38
CA TYR A 40 -3.17 11.85 13.71
C TYR A 40 -4.33 11.99 14.70
N GLY A 41 -4.98 13.15 14.66
CA GLY A 41 -6.27 13.36 15.32
C GLY A 41 -7.43 12.92 14.43
N THR A 42 -8.38 12.20 15.01
CA THR A 42 -9.64 11.81 14.37
C THR A 42 -10.80 12.54 15.05
N GLY A 43 -11.90 12.76 14.33
CA GLY A 43 -13.08 13.44 14.91
C GLY A 43 -13.77 12.63 16.01
N GLU A 44 -13.57 11.32 16.01
CA GLU A 44 -14.05 10.36 17.00
C GLU A 44 -13.04 9.22 17.15
N PRO A 45 -13.00 8.51 18.30
CA PRO A 45 -12.09 7.39 18.50
C PRO A 45 -12.28 6.30 17.44
N LEU A 46 -11.23 6.02 16.66
CA LEU A 46 -11.24 5.05 15.58
C LEU A 46 -10.12 4.03 15.75
N THR A 47 -10.45 2.74 15.66
CA THR A 47 -9.46 1.66 15.56
C THR A 47 -9.34 1.24 14.11
N PHE A 48 -8.15 1.45 13.53
CA PHE A 48 -7.85 1.10 12.16
C PHE A 48 -7.65 -0.42 12.03
N THR A 49 -8.37 -1.00 11.08
CA THR A 49 -8.18 -2.39 10.67
C THR A 49 -7.17 -2.47 9.52
N ARG A 50 -6.60 -3.66 9.29
CA ARG A 50 -5.70 -3.92 8.16
C ARG A 50 -6.33 -3.53 6.82
N THR A 51 -7.60 -3.88 6.60
CA THR A 51 -8.32 -3.58 5.35
C THR A 51 -8.46 -2.08 5.15
N MET A 52 -8.86 -1.33 6.18
CA MET A 52 -8.97 0.13 6.08
C MET A 52 -7.65 0.80 5.73
N LEU A 53 -6.55 0.35 6.35
CA LEU A 53 -5.23 0.88 6.06
C LEU A 53 -4.79 0.53 4.63
N TRP A 54 -5.02 -0.70 4.21
CA TRP A 54 -4.71 -1.12 2.85
C TRP A 54 -5.49 -0.31 1.80
N ASP A 55 -6.80 -0.14 2.00
CA ASP A 55 -7.64 0.66 1.10
C ASP A 55 -7.16 2.11 1.02
N MET A 56 -6.71 2.68 2.15
CA MET A 56 -6.12 4.02 2.17
C MET A 56 -4.81 4.07 1.37
N GLU A 57 -3.91 3.11 1.55
CA GLU A 57 -2.63 3.07 0.83
C GLU A 57 -2.82 2.84 -0.68
N VAL A 58 -3.79 2.03 -1.09
CA VAL A 58 -4.18 1.88 -2.50
C VAL A 58 -4.65 3.21 -3.08
N ARG A 59 -5.51 3.95 -2.36
CA ARG A 59 -5.98 5.28 -2.79
C ARG A 59 -4.83 6.29 -2.92
N LYS A 60 -3.93 6.33 -1.93
CA LYS A 60 -2.74 7.21 -1.96
C LYS A 60 -1.82 6.88 -3.13
N ALA A 61 -1.56 5.61 -3.39
CA ALA A 61 -0.72 5.17 -4.51
C ALA A 61 -1.35 5.55 -5.86
N TRP A 62 -2.69 5.47 -5.97
CA TRP A 62 -3.40 5.75 -7.20
C TRP A 62 -3.55 7.25 -7.51
N ARG A 63 -3.95 8.08 -6.53
CA ARG A 63 -4.10 9.54 -6.67
C ARG A 63 -3.42 10.29 -5.54
N PRO A 64 -2.08 10.33 -5.54
CA PRO A 64 -1.34 10.98 -4.47
C PRO A 64 -1.59 12.49 -4.43
N ASP A 65 -1.83 13.13 -5.57
CA ASP A 65 -2.22 14.55 -5.66
C ASP A 65 -3.51 14.88 -4.90
N ARG A 66 -4.42 13.91 -4.74
CA ARG A 66 -5.68 14.06 -4.01
C ARG A 66 -5.58 13.63 -2.55
N TYR A 67 -4.92 12.50 -2.29
CA TYR A 67 -4.93 11.87 -0.96
C TYR A 67 -3.72 12.23 -0.08
N ILE A 68 -2.66 12.81 -0.64
CA ILE A 68 -1.50 13.35 0.09
C ILE A 68 -1.04 14.73 -0.46
N PRO A 69 -1.93 15.74 -0.50
CA PRO A 69 -1.65 17.04 -1.12
C PRO A 69 -0.54 17.84 -0.42
N SER A 70 -0.19 17.49 0.82
CA SER A 70 0.96 18.06 1.52
C SER A 70 2.31 17.61 0.96
N VAL A 71 2.32 16.52 0.18
CA VAL A 71 3.53 15.91 -0.42
C VAL A 71 3.52 16.05 -1.93
N VAL A 72 2.36 15.89 -2.57
CA VAL A 72 2.22 15.93 -4.03
C VAL A 72 1.29 17.07 -4.43
N GLN A 73 1.75 17.90 -5.35
CA GLN A 73 0.97 19.03 -5.85
C GLN A 73 -0.35 18.55 -6.48
N GLU A 74 -1.45 19.22 -6.13
CA GLU A 74 -2.77 18.89 -6.65
C GLU A 74 -2.80 18.97 -8.20
N GLY A 75 -3.38 17.93 -8.84
CA GLY A 75 -3.45 17.81 -10.30
C GLY A 75 -2.14 17.46 -11.00
N SER A 76 -1.01 17.31 -10.28
CA SER A 76 0.27 17.00 -10.91
C SER A 76 0.47 15.51 -11.20
N ALA A 77 -0.27 14.63 -10.51
CA ALA A 77 -0.18 13.18 -10.71
C ALA A 77 -1.10 12.72 -11.86
N LYS A 78 -0.55 11.92 -12.78
CA LYS A 78 -1.33 11.24 -13.81
C LYS A 78 -1.72 9.84 -13.31
N SER A 79 -3.00 9.61 -13.08
CA SER A 79 -3.52 8.27 -12.78
C SER A 79 -3.75 7.47 -14.05
N TRP A 80 -3.24 6.25 -14.08
CA TRP A 80 -3.54 5.27 -15.13
C TRP A 80 -4.80 4.48 -14.73
N GLY A 81 -5.66 4.14 -15.70
CA GLY A 81 -6.89 3.37 -15.45
C GLY A 81 -8.19 4.19 -15.28
N GLN A 82 -8.29 5.40 -15.84
CA GLN A 82 -9.56 6.15 -15.88
C GLN A 82 -10.66 5.38 -16.63
N GLY A 83 -11.45 4.59 -15.90
CA GLY A 83 -12.82 4.25 -16.25
C GLY A 83 -13.73 5.10 -15.39
N SER A 84 -14.17 6.25 -15.87
CA SER A 84 -15.19 7.02 -15.16
C SER A 84 -16.49 6.21 -15.15
N ALA A 85 -16.82 5.59 -14.01
CA ALA A 85 -18.19 5.15 -13.78
C ALA A 85 -19.07 6.41 -13.72
N ALA A 86 -20.19 6.38 -14.45
CA ALA A 86 -21.07 7.54 -14.67
C ALA A 86 -21.68 8.15 -13.39
N ASP A 87 -21.46 7.54 -12.23
CA ASP A 87 -22.03 7.91 -10.93
C ASP A 87 -21.00 8.51 -9.95
N GLY A 88 -19.80 8.89 -10.43
CA GLY A 88 -18.75 9.46 -9.57
C GLY A 88 -18.14 8.49 -8.57
N THR A 89 -18.48 7.20 -8.66
CA THR A 89 -17.88 6.11 -7.90
C THR A 89 -16.52 5.76 -8.52
N GLU A 90 -15.45 6.01 -7.77
CA GLU A 90 -14.10 5.55 -8.13
C GLU A 90 -14.07 4.02 -7.96
N SER A 91 -13.90 3.26 -9.04
CA SER A 91 -13.59 1.82 -8.99
C SER A 91 -12.12 1.59 -9.33
N PHE A 92 -11.49 0.67 -8.60
CA PHE A 92 -10.08 0.30 -8.70
C PHE A 92 -9.95 -1.17 -9.07
#